data_AF-A0A7S0DLI0-F1
#
_entry.id   AF-A0A7S0DLI0-F1
#
_cell.length_a   1.000
_cell.length_b   1.000
_cell.length_c   1.000
_cell.angle_alpha   90.00
_cell.angle_beta   90.00
_cell.angle_gamma   90.00
#
_symmetry.space_group_name_H-M   'P 1'
#
loop_
_entity.id
_entity.type
_entity.pdbx_description
1 polymer ?
#
loop_
_entity_poly.entity_id
_entity_poly.type
_entity_poly.pdbx_seq_one_letter_code
_entity_poly.pdbx_strand_id
1 'polypeptide(L)'
;LYQHICQDYPKFRPNLTPKEVLKAGAFGGTYFRTIRSAVTNQTHKGRDAVKEYPKDWFEGLEPKVHLHSPIYNPAINKYGVRCGGGLDMWETSGWIAAQDPYGWFEWYCRFYLGRRTSDDHRQISRGLGVFGPKGRWRNNLIGKCARGGRSFDDFSVSPVIRQALLHWGYHLTERDANAYVRKKGLPPLPPPLGTCPDARHVPKAKQPYFDPNTMQKLPMSKLKGL
;
A
#
# COMPACT_ATOMS: atom_id res chain seq x y z
N LEU A 1 -19.85 3.12 8.50
CA LEU A 1 -18.68 2.23 8.72
C LEU A 1 -17.39 2.97 9.09
N TYR A 2 -16.92 4.00 8.35
CA TYR A 2 -15.65 4.70 8.65
C TYR A 2 -15.62 5.40 10.02
N GLN A 3 -16.77 5.85 10.54
CA GLN A 3 -16.88 6.49 11.87
C GLN A 3 -16.58 5.54 13.05
N HIS A 4 -16.80 4.22 12.93
CA HIS A 4 -16.60 3.29 14.06
C HIS A 4 -15.15 2.91 14.30
N ILE A 5 -14.33 2.83 13.24
CA ILE A 5 -12.88 2.56 13.32
C ILE A 5 -12.17 3.61 14.19
N CYS A 6 -12.73 4.81 14.19
CA CYS A 6 -12.11 5.99 14.72
C CYS A 6 -12.24 6.18 16.25
N GLN A 7 -13.13 5.44 16.91
CA GLN A 7 -13.46 5.62 18.32
C GLN A 7 -12.39 5.03 19.25
N ASP A 8 -12.03 3.76 19.04
CA ASP A 8 -11.04 3.06 19.89
C ASP A 8 -9.62 3.59 19.68
N TYR A 9 -9.31 4.01 18.44
CA TYR A 9 -7.97 4.41 18.02
C TYR A 9 -8.00 5.76 17.29
N PRO A 10 -8.21 6.87 18.01
CA PRO A 10 -8.41 8.18 17.40
C PRO A 10 -7.21 8.70 16.60
N LYS A 11 -6.01 8.18 16.90
CA LYS A 11 -4.77 8.55 16.22
C LYS A 11 -4.55 7.75 14.92
N PHE A 12 -5.19 6.60 14.75
CA PHE A 12 -5.07 5.77 13.55
C PHE A 12 -6.09 6.24 12.51
N ARG A 13 -5.58 6.93 11.47
CA ARG A 13 -6.38 7.58 10.43
C ARG A 13 -5.78 7.34 9.03
N PRO A 14 -5.73 6.09 8.52
CA PRO A 14 -5.45 5.87 7.10
C PRO A 14 -6.55 6.54 6.29
N ASN A 15 -6.22 7.44 5.35
CA ASN A 15 -7.21 8.20 4.60
C ASN A 15 -7.68 7.51 3.30
N LEU A 16 -7.32 6.24 3.12
CA LEU A 16 -7.87 5.36 2.08
C LEU A 16 -8.46 4.11 2.73
N THR A 17 -9.66 3.76 2.32
CA THR A 17 -10.32 2.49 2.62
C THR A 17 -9.61 1.32 1.95
N PRO A 18 -9.78 0.08 2.44
CA PRO A 18 -9.28 -1.11 1.74
C PRO A 18 -9.74 -1.20 0.27
N LYS A 19 -11.00 -0.84 -0.02
CA LYS A 19 -11.55 -0.75 -1.37
C LYS A 19 -10.73 0.17 -2.26
N GLU A 20 -10.43 1.39 -1.79
CA GLU A 20 -9.65 2.36 -2.56
C GLU A 20 -8.20 1.90 -2.78
N VAL A 21 -7.58 1.28 -1.78
CA VAL A 21 -6.22 0.72 -1.91
C VAL A 21 -6.16 -0.38 -2.97
N LEU A 22 -7.14 -1.30 -2.95
CA LEU A 22 -7.25 -2.37 -3.95
C LEU A 22 -7.49 -1.81 -5.35
N LYS A 23 -8.44 -0.86 -5.49
CA LYS A 23 -8.75 -0.23 -6.78
C LYS A 23 -7.61 0.60 -7.36
N ALA A 24 -6.78 1.18 -6.51
CA ALA A 24 -5.56 1.86 -6.92
C ALA A 24 -4.43 0.91 -7.36
N GLY A 25 -4.65 -0.41 -7.32
CA GLY A 25 -3.67 -1.41 -7.74
C GLY A 25 -2.45 -1.44 -6.83
N ALA A 26 -2.61 -1.22 -5.52
CA ALA A 26 -1.48 -1.01 -4.61
C ALA A 26 -0.39 -2.10 -4.68
N PHE A 27 -0.73 -3.34 -4.99
CA PHE A 27 0.16 -4.49 -4.80
C PHE A 27 0.54 -5.21 -6.09
N GLY A 28 0.49 -4.54 -7.25
CA GLY A 28 0.98 -5.13 -8.51
C GLY A 28 0.23 -6.39 -8.94
N GLY A 29 -0.99 -6.61 -8.43
CA GLY A 29 -1.88 -7.69 -8.85
C GLY A 29 -1.83 -8.94 -8.02
N THR A 30 -0.99 -8.96 -6.99
CA THR A 30 -0.57 -10.21 -6.33
C THR A 30 -1.05 -10.35 -4.89
N TYR A 31 -1.78 -9.36 -4.36
CA TYR A 31 -2.03 -9.30 -2.92
C TYR A 31 -2.75 -10.54 -2.41
N PHE A 32 -3.86 -10.93 -3.05
CA PHE A 32 -4.60 -12.14 -2.72
C PHE A 32 -4.22 -13.28 -3.68
N ARG A 33 -2.95 -13.49 -4.00
CA ARG A 33 -2.52 -14.70 -4.72
C ARG A 33 -2.54 -15.92 -3.81
N THR A 34 -2.39 -17.11 -4.37
CA THR A 34 -2.09 -18.29 -3.54
C THR A 34 -0.69 -18.15 -2.95
N ILE A 35 -0.58 -18.32 -1.63
CA ILE A 35 0.69 -18.24 -0.90
C ILE A 35 0.93 -19.53 -0.13
N ARG A 36 2.19 -19.97 -0.05
CA ARG A 36 2.65 -20.95 0.92
C ARG A 36 3.31 -20.16 2.05
N SER A 37 2.67 -20.10 3.22
CA SER A 37 3.20 -19.31 4.33
C SER A 37 4.11 -20.15 5.21
N ALA A 38 5.31 -19.65 5.48
CA ALA A 38 6.22 -20.22 6.46
C ALA A 38 5.71 -20.00 7.90
N VAL A 39 4.95 -18.92 8.15
CA VAL A 39 4.43 -18.59 9.49
C VAL A 39 3.32 -19.54 9.92
N THR A 40 2.38 -19.86 9.04
CA THR A 40 1.26 -20.77 9.38
C THR A 40 1.56 -22.22 9.01
N ASN A 41 2.67 -22.48 8.29
CA ASN A 41 2.97 -23.77 7.65
C ASN A 41 1.83 -24.30 6.76
N GLN A 42 1.03 -23.40 6.16
CA GLN A 42 -0.15 -23.74 5.35
C GLN A 42 -0.12 -23.04 3.98
N THR A 43 -0.89 -23.59 3.04
CA THR A 43 -1.15 -22.95 1.75
C THR A 43 -2.47 -22.22 1.80
N HIS A 44 -2.43 -20.90 1.65
CA HIS A 44 -3.62 -20.06 1.62
C HIS A 44 -3.99 -19.77 0.17
N LYS A 45 -5.21 -20.15 -0.21
CA LYS A 45 -5.76 -19.84 -1.53
C LYS A 45 -6.38 -18.45 -1.47
N GLY A 46 -5.84 -17.50 -2.21
CA GLY A 46 -6.36 -16.14 -2.12
C GLY A 46 -7.79 -15.97 -2.66
N ARG A 47 -8.28 -16.91 -3.48
CA ARG A 47 -9.70 -17.01 -3.85
C ARG A 47 -10.63 -17.29 -2.67
N ASP A 48 -10.13 -17.93 -1.62
CA ASP A 48 -10.88 -18.16 -0.40
C ASP A 48 -10.79 -16.94 0.52
N ALA A 49 -9.60 -16.32 0.63
CA ALA A 49 -9.41 -15.08 1.39
C ALA A 49 -10.31 -13.94 0.90
N VAL A 50 -10.49 -13.76 -0.42
CA VAL A 50 -11.36 -12.68 -0.94
C VAL A 50 -12.84 -12.85 -0.59
N LYS A 51 -13.29 -14.06 -0.23
CA LYS A 51 -14.70 -14.30 0.16
C LYS A 51 -15.05 -13.69 1.51
N GLU A 52 -14.05 -13.34 2.32
CA GLU A 52 -14.24 -12.67 3.61
C GLU A 52 -14.66 -11.20 3.47
N TYR A 53 -14.45 -10.60 2.30
CA TYR A 53 -14.61 -9.16 2.09
C TYR A 53 -15.84 -8.82 1.23
N PRO A 54 -16.41 -7.61 1.39
CA PRO A 54 -17.53 -7.16 0.57
C PRO A 54 -17.24 -7.24 -0.93
N LYS A 55 -18.18 -7.78 -1.71
CA LYS A 55 -18.02 -8.00 -3.16
C LYS A 55 -17.75 -6.69 -3.92
N ASP A 56 -18.33 -5.57 -3.46
CA ASP A 56 -18.18 -4.25 -4.09
C ASP A 56 -16.75 -3.70 -4.00
N TRP A 57 -15.89 -4.24 -3.11
CA TRP A 57 -14.48 -3.87 -3.05
C TRP A 57 -13.74 -4.28 -4.32
N PHE A 58 -14.20 -5.35 -4.97
CA PHE A 58 -13.58 -5.94 -6.15
C PHE A 58 -14.29 -5.57 -7.45
N GLU A 59 -15.37 -4.80 -7.39
CA GLU A 59 -16.11 -4.37 -8.58
C GLU A 59 -15.22 -3.56 -9.53
N GLY A 60 -15.19 -3.97 -10.80
CA GLY A 60 -14.33 -3.38 -11.84
C GLY A 60 -12.88 -3.90 -11.83
N LEU A 61 -12.51 -4.80 -10.92
CA LEU A 61 -11.21 -5.47 -10.93
C LEU A 61 -11.32 -6.83 -11.60
N GLU A 62 -10.46 -7.08 -12.58
CA GLU A 62 -10.30 -8.42 -13.12
C GLU A 62 -9.45 -9.29 -12.16
N PRO A 63 -10.01 -10.31 -11.48
CA PRO A 63 -9.34 -10.97 -10.36
C PRO A 63 -8.01 -11.62 -10.73
N LYS A 64 -7.87 -12.21 -11.92
CA LYS A 64 -6.62 -12.84 -12.35
C LYS A 64 -5.47 -11.84 -12.50
N VAL A 65 -5.79 -10.60 -12.85
CA VAL A 65 -4.81 -9.53 -13.12
C VAL A 65 -4.55 -8.71 -11.87
N HIS A 66 -5.60 -8.39 -11.11
CA HIS A 66 -5.53 -7.37 -10.04
C HIS A 66 -5.39 -7.95 -8.63
N LEU A 67 -5.70 -9.24 -8.42
CA LEU A 67 -5.75 -9.83 -7.08
C LEU A 67 -4.92 -11.13 -6.96
N HIS A 68 -5.08 -12.03 -7.93
CA HIS A 68 -4.60 -13.40 -7.86
C HIS A 68 -3.39 -13.68 -8.75
N SER A 69 -2.78 -12.64 -9.32
CA SER A 69 -1.63 -12.83 -10.22
C SER A 69 -0.49 -13.51 -9.45
N PRO A 70 0.16 -14.54 -10.03
CA PRO A 70 1.38 -15.10 -9.47
C PRO A 70 2.59 -14.19 -9.68
N ILE A 71 2.44 -13.10 -10.45
CA ILE A 71 3.50 -12.19 -10.87
C ILE A 71 3.16 -10.76 -10.51
N TYR A 72 4.12 -10.07 -9.89
CA TYR A 72 3.99 -8.66 -9.59
C TYR A 72 4.23 -7.83 -10.85
N ASN A 73 3.23 -7.06 -11.24
CA ASN A 73 3.26 -6.15 -12.39
C ASN A 73 3.15 -4.69 -11.93
N PRO A 74 4.23 -3.90 -11.97
CA PRO A 74 4.17 -2.48 -11.63
C PRO A 74 3.21 -1.66 -12.49
N ALA A 75 2.90 -2.07 -13.72
CA ALA A 75 2.08 -1.28 -14.63
C ALA A 75 0.62 -1.14 -14.19
N ILE A 76 0.14 -2.01 -13.30
CA ILE A 76 -1.20 -1.89 -12.73
C ILE A 76 -1.25 -1.00 -11.50
N ASN A 77 -0.09 -0.68 -10.92
CA ASN A 77 0.00 0.21 -9.77
C ASN A 77 -0.35 1.64 -10.18
N LYS A 78 -1.01 2.37 -9.28
CA LYS A 78 -1.24 3.82 -9.43
C LYS A 78 0.02 4.62 -9.79
N TYR A 79 1.16 4.27 -9.18
CA TYR A 79 2.42 4.98 -9.45
C TYR A 79 3.33 4.26 -10.44
N GLY A 80 2.89 3.15 -11.05
CA GLY A 80 3.63 2.51 -12.14
C GLY A 80 5.01 1.96 -11.77
N VAL A 81 5.34 1.78 -10.48
CA VAL A 81 6.69 1.40 -10.02
C VAL A 81 6.66 0.20 -9.08
N ARG A 82 7.73 -0.61 -9.11
CA ARG A 82 7.96 -1.69 -8.12
C ARG A 82 8.12 -1.08 -6.74
N CYS A 83 7.34 -1.57 -5.78
CA CYS A 83 7.45 -1.16 -4.39
C CYS A 83 7.10 -2.30 -3.44
N GLY A 84 7.59 -2.21 -2.20
CA GLY A 84 7.41 -3.24 -1.17
C GLY A 84 8.46 -4.35 -1.25
N GLY A 85 8.55 -5.13 -0.17
CA GLY A 85 9.33 -6.37 -0.15
C GLY A 85 8.45 -7.59 -0.41
N GLY A 86 9.11 -8.71 -0.72
CA GLY A 86 8.44 -9.99 -0.99
C GLY A 86 7.91 -10.66 0.26
N LEU A 87 7.09 -11.70 0.08
CA LEU A 87 6.57 -12.51 1.18
C LEU A 87 7.69 -13.01 2.10
N ASP A 88 8.83 -13.42 1.54
CA ASP A 88 10.00 -13.91 2.28
C ASP A 88 10.49 -12.90 3.33
N MET A 89 10.63 -11.64 2.94
CA MET A 89 11.10 -10.55 3.78
C MET A 89 10.08 -10.24 4.87
N TRP A 90 8.79 -10.26 4.54
CA TRP A 90 7.72 -10.01 5.51
C TRP A 90 7.64 -11.11 6.57
N GLU A 91 7.79 -12.38 6.18
CA GLU A 91 7.81 -13.51 7.11
C GLU A 91 9.05 -13.50 7.99
N THR A 92 10.25 -13.36 7.39
CA THR A 92 11.53 -13.32 8.13
C THR A 92 11.67 -12.11 9.06
N SER A 93 10.98 -11.00 8.78
CA SER A 93 10.96 -9.81 9.66
C SER A 93 10.00 -9.91 10.84
N GLY A 94 9.26 -11.02 10.98
CA GLY A 94 8.22 -11.18 12.02
C GLY A 94 7.02 -10.24 11.81
N TRP A 95 6.75 -9.84 10.56
CA TRP A 95 5.70 -8.87 10.23
C TRP A 95 4.36 -9.50 9.88
N ILE A 96 4.35 -10.81 9.61
CA ILE A 96 3.17 -11.63 9.38
C ILE A 96 2.76 -12.27 10.71
N ALA A 97 1.49 -12.17 11.06
CA ALA A 97 0.89 -12.90 12.16
C ALA A 97 0.08 -14.06 11.58
N ALA A 98 0.02 -15.21 12.27
CA ALA A 98 -0.68 -16.39 11.75
C ALA A 98 -2.17 -16.14 11.46
N GLN A 99 -2.80 -15.24 12.24
CA GLN A 99 -4.18 -14.83 12.02
C GLN A 99 -4.38 -14.02 10.74
N ASP A 100 -3.35 -13.35 10.21
CA ASP A 100 -3.38 -12.49 9.01
C ASP A 100 -2.23 -12.90 8.08
N PRO A 101 -2.33 -14.06 7.40
CA PRO A 101 -1.24 -14.63 6.59
C PRO A 101 -0.82 -13.76 5.39
N TYR A 102 -1.67 -12.84 4.93
CA TYR A 102 -1.34 -11.84 3.91
C TYR A 102 -0.73 -10.54 4.50
N GLY A 103 -0.60 -10.46 5.82
CA GLY A 103 0.11 -9.41 6.53
C GLY A 103 -0.72 -8.17 6.82
N TRP A 104 -0.04 -7.02 6.88
CA TRP A 104 -0.62 -5.81 7.45
C TRP A 104 -1.89 -5.32 6.73
N PHE A 105 -1.95 -5.43 5.40
CA PHE A 105 -3.11 -4.92 4.67
C PHE A 105 -4.34 -5.81 4.84
N GLU A 106 -4.20 -7.13 5.00
CA GLU A 106 -5.28 -8.02 5.42
C GLU A 106 -5.74 -7.72 6.86
N TRP A 107 -4.79 -7.50 7.78
CA TRP A 107 -5.15 -7.00 9.11
C TRP A 107 -5.96 -5.71 9.00
N TYR A 108 -5.55 -4.76 8.14
CA TYR A 108 -6.27 -3.51 7.92
C TYR A 108 -7.67 -3.75 7.34
N CYS A 109 -7.83 -4.65 6.37
CA CYS A 109 -9.14 -5.03 5.82
C CYS A 109 -10.09 -5.51 6.92
N ARG A 110 -9.64 -6.45 7.76
CA ARG A 110 -10.47 -7.02 8.84
C ARG A 110 -10.72 -6.02 9.95
N PHE A 111 -9.72 -5.23 10.33
CA PHE A 111 -9.84 -4.15 11.30
C PHE A 111 -10.84 -3.07 10.84
N TYR A 112 -10.82 -2.74 9.55
CA TYR A 112 -11.76 -1.83 8.91
C TYR A 112 -13.20 -2.33 8.96
N LEU A 113 -13.39 -3.65 8.83
CA LEU A 113 -14.69 -4.32 8.98
C LEU A 113 -15.12 -4.53 10.44
N GLY A 114 -14.31 -4.09 11.41
CA GLY A 114 -14.66 -4.11 12.83
C GLY A 114 -13.98 -5.19 13.66
N ARG A 115 -13.14 -6.05 13.08
CA ARG A 115 -12.36 -7.02 13.87
C ARG A 115 -11.46 -6.27 14.86
N ARG A 116 -11.40 -6.77 16.09
CA ARG A 116 -10.48 -6.30 17.14
C ARG A 116 -9.70 -7.49 17.70
N THR A 117 -8.41 -7.31 17.90
CA THR A 117 -7.49 -8.37 18.35
C THR A 117 -6.40 -7.79 19.26
N SER A 118 -5.71 -8.66 20.01
CA SER A 118 -4.54 -8.24 20.81
C SER A 118 -3.38 -7.69 19.96
N ASP A 119 -3.35 -7.99 18.65
CA ASP A 119 -2.31 -7.53 17.73
C ASP A 119 -2.53 -6.09 17.23
N ASP A 120 -3.70 -5.50 17.49
CA ASP A 120 -4.10 -4.20 16.92
C ASP A 120 -3.13 -3.09 17.30
N HIS A 121 -2.67 -3.07 18.56
CA HIS A 121 -1.68 -2.07 19.02
C HIS A 121 -0.39 -2.12 18.20
N ARG A 122 0.12 -3.31 17.89
CA ARG A 122 1.34 -3.49 17.11
C ARG A 122 1.12 -3.01 15.68
N GLN A 123 0.02 -3.42 15.05
CA GLN A 123 -0.25 -3.10 13.64
C GLN A 123 -0.57 -1.62 13.45
N ILE A 124 -1.28 -0.99 14.38
CA ILE A 124 -1.52 0.46 14.42
C ILE A 124 -0.19 1.20 14.57
N SER A 125 0.66 0.79 15.52
CA SER A 125 1.97 1.41 15.73
C SER A 125 2.82 1.37 14.46
N ARG A 126 2.85 0.22 13.76
CA ARG A 126 3.54 0.08 12.47
C ARG A 126 3.00 1.06 11.42
N GLY A 127 1.67 1.13 11.26
CA GLY A 127 1.04 2.06 10.32
C GLY A 127 1.37 3.52 10.64
N LEU A 128 1.31 3.92 11.92
CA LEU A 128 1.69 5.26 12.36
C LEU A 128 3.18 5.56 12.16
N GLY A 129 4.05 4.54 12.29
CA GLY A 129 5.46 4.63 11.94
C GLY A 129 5.71 4.87 10.45
N VAL A 130 4.75 4.54 9.59
CA VAL A 130 4.82 4.75 8.14
C VAL A 130 4.21 6.09 7.73
N PHE A 131 2.95 6.33 8.09
CA PHE A 131 2.17 7.48 7.59
C PHE A 131 1.64 8.42 8.68
N GLY A 132 1.86 8.13 9.96
CA GLY A 132 1.40 8.99 11.05
C GLY A 132 2.15 10.34 11.13
N PRO A 133 1.83 11.19 12.12
CA PRO A 133 2.50 12.48 12.36
C PRO A 133 4.04 12.43 12.40
N LYS A 134 4.59 11.32 12.93
CA LYS A 134 6.03 11.03 13.00
C LYS A 134 6.47 9.98 11.96
N GLY A 135 5.57 9.60 11.04
CA GLY A 135 5.76 8.52 10.09
C GLY A 135 6.91 8.78 9.11
N ARG A 136 7.81 7.81 8.99
CA ARG A 136 9.05 7.92 8.20
C ARG A 136 8.76 8.24 6.75
N TRP A 137 7.87 7.48 6.11
CA TRP A 137 7.66 7.57 4.66
C TRP A 137 6.87 8.80 4.27
N ARG A 138 5.85 9.16 5.04
CA ARG A 138 5.09 10.40 4.80
C ARG A 138 5.99 11.62 4.90
N ASN A 139 6.75 11.72 5.98
CA ASN A 139 7.59 12.88 6.24
C ASN A 139 8.78 12.96 5.25
N ASN A 140 9.31 11.81 4.82
CA ASN A 140 10.31 11.76 3.75
C ASN A 140 9.74 12.30 2.44
N LEU A 141 8.53 11.87 2.02
CA LEU A 141 7.89 12.40 0.81
C LEU A 141 7.67 13.91 0.87
N ILE A 142 7.12 14.41 1.98
CA ILE A 142 6.88 15.86 2.16
C ILE A 142 8.21 16.62 2.07
N GLY A 143 9.26 16.14 2.74
CA GLY A 143 10.58 16.76 2.70
C GLY A 143 11.17 16.81 1.30
N LYS A 144 10.96 15.78 0.48
CA LYS A 144 11.38 15.77 -0.93
C LYS A 144 10.60 16.77 -1.79
N CYS A 145 9.29 16.90 -1.55
CA CYS A 145 8.48 17.91 -2.24
C CYS A 145 8.96 19.32 -1.88
N ALA A 146 9.06 19.63 -0.59
CA ALA A 146 9.45 20.94 -0.07
C ALA A 146 10.84 21.36 -0.56
N ARG A 147 11.87 20.53 -0.35
CA ARG A 147 13.24 20.85 -0.79
C ARG A 147 13.40 20.87 -2.30
N GLY A 148 12.53 20.17 -3.04
CA GLY A 148 12.52 20.18 -4.49
C GLY A 148 11.71 21.33 -5.09
N GLY A 149 11.06 22.18 -4.28
CA GLY A 149 10.14 23.21 -4.78
C GLY A 149 8.99 22.61 -5.59
N ARG A 150 8.46 21.47 -5.15
CA ARG A 150 7.38 20.73 -5.83
C ARG A 150 6.13 20.69 -4.96
N SER A 151 4.97 20.76 -5.60
CA SER A 151 3.70 20.66 -4.89
C SER A 151 3.48 19.27 -4.27
N PHE A 152 2.65 19.18 -3.24
CA PHE A 152 2.38 17.92 -2.53
C PHE A 152 1.71 16.87 -3.44
N ASP A 153 0.97 17.32 -4.45
CA ASP A 153 0.22 16.50 -5.41
C ASP A 153 1.01 16.25 -6.72
N ASP A 154 2.31 16.59 -6.75
CA ASP A 154 3.17 16.21 -7.87
C ASP A 154 3.58 14.74 -7.78
N PHE A 155 2.87 13.88 -8.51
CA PHE A 155 3.10 12.43 -8.48
C PHE A 155 4.45 11.99 -9.08
N SER A 156 5.17 12.88 -9.78
CA SER A 156 6.54 12.59 -10.24
C SER A 156 7.55 12.59 -9.08
N VAL A 157 7.24 13.23 -7.95
CA VAL A 157 8.12 13.24 -6.78
C VAL A 157 8.03 11.91 -6.05
N SER A 158 9.11 11.12 -6.14
CA SER A 158 9.28 9.84 -5.44
C SER A 158 8.07 8.89 -5.56
N PRO A 159 7.71 8.45 -6.78
CA PRO A 159 6.58 7.54 -7.00
C PRO A 159 6.67 6.26 -6.15
N VAL A 160 7.89 5.78 -5.85
CA VAL A 160 8.12 4.62 -4.97
C VAL A 160 7.63 4.88 -3.54
N ILE A 161 7.88 6.06 -2.97
CA ILE A 161 7.40 6.40 -1.61
C ILE A 161 5.89 6.59 -1.63
N ARG A 162 5.34 7.21 -2.69
CA ARG A 162 3.89 7.34 -2.84
C ARG A 162 3.19 5.97 -2.93
N GLN A 163 3.79 5.04 -3.68
CA GLN A 163 3.34 3.66 -3.76
C GLN A 163 3.46 2.94 -2.41
N ALA A 164 4.57 3.16 -1.68
CA ALA A 164 4.74 2.61 -0.34
C ALA A 164 3.64 3.11 0.60
N LEU A 165 3.32 4.40 0.60
CA LEU A 165 2.24 4.94 1.43
C LEU A 165 0.86 4.37 1.05
N LEU A 166 0.62 4.16 -0.24
CA LEU A 166 -0.60 3.54 -0.74
C LEU A 166 -0.80 2.13 -0.18
N HIS A 167 0.26 1.32 -0.05
CA HIS A 167 0.19 -0.01 0.58
C HIS A 167 -0.34 0.03 2.02
N TRP A 168 -0.18 1.17 2.70
CA TRP A 168 -0.58 1.37 4.10
C TRP A 168 -1.88 2.20 4.23
N GLY A 169 -2.65 2.33 3.14
CA GLY A 169 -3.92 3.05 3.16
C GLY A 169 -3.75 4.57 3.32
N TYR A 170 -2.65 5.13 2.85
CA TYR A 170 -2.37 6.56 2.95
C TYR A 170 -2.06 7.22 1.61
N HIS A 171 -2.71 8.37 1.38
CA HIS A 171 -2.40 9.34 0.34
C HIS A 171 -1.96 10.66 0.96
N LEU A 172 -0.93 11.31 0.42
CA LEU A 172 -0.47 12.59 0.96
C LEU A 172 -1.51 13.69 0.75
N THR A 173 -1.92 14.35 1.83
CA THR A 173 -2.81 15.52 1.76
C THR A 173 -2.03 16.82 1.88
N GLU A 174 -2.58 17.90 1.32
CA GLU A 174 -2.03 19.25 1.49
C GLU A 174 -1.91 19.64 2.98
N ARG A 175 -2.95 19.32 3.77
CA ARG A 175 -2.99 19.58 5.22
C ARG A 175 -1.80 18.95 5.94
N ASP A 176 -1.55 17.65 5.70
CA ASP A 176 -0.43 16.94 6.32
C ASP A 176 0.92 17.49 5.86
N ALA A 177 1.03 17.84 4.57
CA ALA A 177 2.23 18.41 3.98
C ALA A 177 2.58 19.78 4.61
N ASN A 178 1.62 20.70 4.61
CA ASN A 178 1.77 22.05 5.18
C ASN A 178 2.04 22.00 6.69
N ALA A 179 1.37 21.10 7.43
CA ALA A 179 1.62 20.93 8.85
C ALA A 179 3.06 20.48 9.15
N TYR A 180 3.59 19.53 8.37
CA TYR A 180 4.96 19.06 8.55
C TYR A 180 6.01 20.09 8.12
N VAL A 181 5.79 20.79 7.00
CA VAL A 181 6.66 21.87 6.52
C VAL A 181 6.82 22.96 7.57
N ARG A 182 5.70 23.47 8.11
CA ARG A 182 5.71 24.45 9.20
C ARG A 182 6.42 23.94 10.44
N LYS A 183 6.11 22.71 10.87
CA LYS A 183 6.73 22.09 12.05
C LYS A 183 8.24 21.95 11.94
N LYS A 184 8.77 21.77 10.72
CA LYS A 184 10.20 21.52 10.48
C LYS A 184 10.95 22.73 9.91
N GLY A 185 10.28 23.85 9.68
CA GLY A 185 10.90 25.02 9.04
C GLY A 185 11.44 24.70 7.64
N LEU A 186 10.75 23.84 6.89
CA LEU A 186 11.13 23.53 5.50
C LEU A 186 10.68 24.64 4.55
N PRO A 187 11.25 24.73 3.33
CA PRO A 187 10.73 25.64 2.31
C PRO A 187 9.22 25.40 2.09
N PRO A 188 8.42 26.47 1.87
CA PRO A 188 7.01 26.35 1.60
C PRO A 188 6.78 25.54 0.31
N LEU A 189 5.69 24.77 0.29
CA LEU A 189 5.29 24.04 -0.91
C LEU A 189 4.67 25.04 -1.91
N PRO A 190 4.93 24.90 -3.21
CA PRO A 190 4.16 25.59 -4.24
C PRO A 190 2.66 25.28 -4.15
N PRO A 191 1.80 26.10 -4.78
CA PRO A 191 0.37 25.81 -4.90
C PRO A 191 0.09 24.40 -5.44
N PRO A 192 -1.07 23.79 -5.11
CA PRO A 192 -1.51 22.53 -5.69
C PRO A 192 -1.47 22.55 -7.22
N LEU A 193 -1.02 21.47 -7.85
CA LEU A 193 -1.10 21.32 -9.31
C LEU A 193 -2.53 21.03 -9.78
N GLY A 194 -3.42 20.62 -8.87
CA GLY A 194 -4.74 20.15 -9.21
C GLY A 194 -4.72 18.72 -9.76
N THR A 195 -3.68 17.94 -9.44
CA THR A 195 -3.58 16.55 -9.88
C THR A 195 -4.78 15.77 -9.36
N CYS A 196 -5.57 15.21 -10.27
CA CYS A 196 -6.72 14.39 -9.90
C CYS A 196 -6.26 13.27 -8.94
N PRO A 197 -6.96 13.04 -7.81
CA PRO A 197 -6.59 11.99 -6.88
C PRO A 197 -6.44 10.64 -7.57
N ASP A 198 -7.27 10.31 -8.57
CA ASP A 198 -7.24 9.04 -9.30
C ASP A 198 -6.25 9.00 -10.47
N ALA A 199 -5.53 10.09 -10.72
CA ALA A 199 -4.49 10.10 -11.74
C ALA A 199 -3.43 9.03 -11.46
N ARG A 200 -2.90 8.45 -12.55
CA ARG A 200 -1.78 7.52 -12.49
C ARG A 200 -0.49 8.24 -12.85
N HIS A 201 0.60 7.89 -12.16
CA HIS A 201 1.93 8.28 -12.60
C HIS A 201 2.43 7.29 -13.65
N VAL A 202 2.91 7.82 -14.77
CA VAL A 202 3.52 7.02 -15.83
C VAL A 202 5.05 7.08 -15.66
N PRO A 203 5.72 5.94 -15.41
CA PRO A 203 7.17 5.91 -15.27
C PRO A 203 7.84 6.21 -16.62
N LYS A 204 9.01 6.85 -16.60
CA LYS A 204 9.79 7.17 -17.81
C LYS A 204 10.23 5.93 -18.60
N ALA A 205 10.38 4.79 -17.94
CA ALA A 205 10.80 3.54 -18.54
C ALA A 205 9.84 2.42 -18.17
N LYS A 206 9.61 1.51 -19.13
CA LYS A 206 8.82 0.29 -18.92
C LYS A 206 9.41 -0.51 -17.76
N GLN A 207 8.57 -0.84 -16.79
CA GLN A 207 8.99 -1.64 -15.65
C GLN A 207 8.98 -3.13 -16.00
N PRO A 208 9.90 -3.92 -15.42
CA PRO A 208 9.86 -5.37 -15.56
C PRO A 208 8.83 -5.99 -14.62
N TYR A 209 8.69 -7.30 -14.72
CA TYR A 209 7.88 -8.11 -13.81
C TYR A 209 8.73 -8.67 -12.67
N PHE A 210 8.09 -8.98 -11.54
CA PHE A 210 8.80 -9.43 -10.34
C PHE A 210 8.11 -10.65 -9.72
N ASP A 211 8.91 -11.51 -9.08
CA ASP A 211 8.41 -12.59 -8.23
C ASP A 211 7.84 -12.00 -6.93
N PRO A 212 6.56 -12.15 -6.60
CA PRO A 212 6.00 -11.55 -5.38
C PRO A 212 6.49 -12.22 -4.08
N ASN A 213 7.19 -13.35 -4.13
CA ASN A 213 7.80 -13.96 -2.94
C ASN A 213 9.09 -13.27 -2.55
N THR A 214 9.93 -12.86 -3.51
CA THR A 214 11.28 -12.30 -3.26
C THR A 214 11.42 -10.85 -3.75
N MET A 215 10.43 -10.37 -4.51
CA MET A 215 10.45 -9.15 -5.31
C MET A 215 11.63 -9.04 -6.27
N GLN A 216 12.30 -10.15 -6.63
CA GLN A 216 13.36 -10.16 -7.63
C GLN A 216 12.78 -10.08 -9.05
N LYS A 217 13.55 -9.48 -9.97
CA LYS A 217 13.14 -9.31 -11.37
C LYS A 217 13.02 -10.68 -12.05
N LEU A 218 11.92 -10.90 -12.75
CA LEU A 218 11.72 -12.10 -13.55
C LEU A 218 12.34 -11.94 -14.95
N PRO A 219 13.00 -12.99 -15.48
CA PRO A 219 13.44 -13.00 -16.87
C PRO A 219 12.24 -13.18 -17.81
N MET A 220 12.34 -12.69 -19.05
CA MET A 220 11.28 -12.80 -20.07
C MET A 220 10.86 -14.25 -20.36
N SER A 221 11.77 -15.21 -20.20
CA SER A 221 11.48 -16.64 -20.38
C SER A 221 10.43 -17.16 -19.40
N LYS A 222 10.36 -16.62 -18.18
CA LYS A 222 9.37 -16.98 -17.16
C LYS A 222 8.00 -16.32 -17.37
N LEU A 223 7.85 -15.47 -18.38
CA LEU A 223 6.58 -14.82 -18.74
C LEU A 223 5.87 -15.54 -19.89
N LYS A 224 6.51 -16.51 -20.55
CA LYS A 224 5.89 -17.28 -21.63
C LYS A 224 4.87 -18.26 -21.04
N GLY A 225 3.60 -18.09 -21.37
CA GLY A 225 2.50 -18.97 -20.94
C GLY A 225 1.67 -18.49 -19.74
N LEU A 226 1.83 -17.22 -19.34
CA LEU A 226 1.00 -16.54 -18.34
C LEU A 226 -0.04 -15.61 -18.98
#